data_AF-A0A432RW67-F1
#
_entry.id   AF-A0A432RW67-F1
#
_cell.length_a   1.000
_cell.length_b   1.000
_cell.length_c   1.000
_cell.angle_alpha   90.00
_cell.angle_beta   90.00
_cell.angle_gamma   90.00
#
_symmetry.space_group_name_H-M   'P 1'
#
loop_
_entity.id
_entity.type
_entity.pdbx_description
1 polymer ?
#
loop_
_entity_poly.entity_id
_entity_poly.type
_entity_poly.pdbx_seq_one_letter_code
_entity_poly.pdbx_strand_id
1 'polypeptide(L)' 'MTYPKTDMLRQQVIETIAEVRKESRWRWPPAYKLVCQRLTEKGIKTGYGRRFDPTTLYAFLRRSGYSGIWGVTQEFNGAT' A
#
# COMPACT_ATOMS: atom_id res chain seq x y z
N MET A 1 -17.99 -7.43 9.35
CA MET A 1 -18.61 -6.18 8.87
C MET A 1 -17.49 -5.34 8.25
N THR A 2 -17.25 -5.49 6.95
CA THR A 2 -16.21 -4.76 6.24
C THR A 2 -16.80 -3.44 5.78
N TYR A 3 -16.30 -2.32 6.30
CA TYR A 3 -16.78 -1.00 5.91
C TYR A 3 -16.38 -0.72 4.45
N PRO A 4 -17.31 -0.36 3.55
CA PRO A 4 -17.03 -0.19 2.13
C PRO A 4 -15.96 0.91 1.86
N LYS A 5 -15.90 1.94 2.71
CA LYS A 5 -14.86 2.98 2.65
C LYS A 5 -13.46 2.43 2.95
N THR A 6 -13.35 1.44 3.84
CA THR A 6 -12.08 0.83 4.22
C THR A 6 -11.57 -0.09 3.12
N ASP A 7 -12.48 -0.73 2.39
CA ASP A 7 -12.16 -1.57 1.24
C ASP A 7 -11.65 -0.76 0.04
N MET A 8 -12.31 0.36 -0.27
CA MET A 8 -11.84 1.30 -1.29
C MET A 8 -10.44 1.86 -0.98
N LEU A 9 -10.20 2.28 0.28
CA LEU A 9 -8.89 2.77 0.70
C LEU A 9 -7.81 1.68 0.57
N ARG A 10 -8.14 0.44 0.97
CA ARG A 10 -7.25 -0.71 0.82
C ARG A 10 -6.87 -0.91 -0.63
N GLN A 11 -7.85 -0.90 -1.54
CA GLN A 11 -7.61 -1.07 -2.97
C GLN A 11 -6.69 0.03 -3.52
N GLN A 12 -6.95 1.30 -3.19
CA GLN A 12 -6.11 2.43 -3.62
C GLN A 12 -4.66 2.30 -3.13
N VAL A 13 -4.46 1.83 -1.89
CA VAL A 13 -3.11 1.60 -1.34
C VAL A 13 -2.40 0.47 -2.08
N ILE A 14 -3.09 -0.64 -2.35
CA ILE A 14 -2.57 -1.79 -3.08
C ILE A 14 -2.19 -1.42 -4.52
N GLU A 15 -3.05 -0.68 -5.22
CA GLU A 15 -2.79 -0.17 -6.57
C GLU A 15 -1.57 0.76 -6.61
N THR A 16 -1.45 1.67 -5.64
CA THR A 16 -0.29 2.56 -5.53
C THR A 16 1.00 1.77 -5.31
N ILE A 17 0.97 0.70 -4.51
CA ILE A 17 2.13 -0.20 -4.34
C ILE A 17 2.48 -0.89 -5.67
N ALA A 18 1.48 -1.32 -6.45
CA ALA A 18 1.68 -1.96 -7.75
C ALA A 18 2.31 -1.01 -8.79
N GLU A 19 1.86 0.24 -8.83
CA GLU A 19 2.44 1.27 -9.69
C GLU A 19 3.90 1.57 -9.33
N VAL A 20 4.17 1.81 -8.04
CA VAL A 20 5.53 2.07 -7.56
C VAL A 20 6.45 0.88 -7.86
N ARG A 21 5.94 -0.35 -7.77
CA ARG A 21 6.66 -1.55 -8.19
C ARG A 21 6.97 -1.54 -9.69
N LYS A 22 6.01 -1.20 -10.57
CA LYS A 22 6.22 -1.14 -12.02
C LYS A 22 7.28 -0.08 -12.39
N GLU A 23 7.24 1.08 -11.73
CA GLU A 23 8.22 2.15 -11.91
C GLU A 23 9.61 1.74 -11.37
N SER A 24 9.65 1.06 -10.23
CA SER A 24 10.88 0.62 -9.56
C SER A 24 11.33 -0.79 -9.99
N ARG A 25 11.27 -1.07 -11.29
CA ARG A 25 11.53 -2.42 -11.89
C ARG A 25 12.84 -3.07 -11.45
N TRP A 26 13.82 -2.29 -10.99
CA TRP A 26 15.14 -2.73 -10.53
C TRP A 26 15.35 -2.72 -9.02
N ARG A 27 14.43 -2.14 -8.22
CA ARG A 27 14.61 -1.93 -6.78
C ARG A 27 13.47 -2.58 -6.01
N TRP A 28 13.64 -3.88 -5.75
CA TRP A 28 12.65 -4.72 -5.09
C TRP A 28 13.09 -5.10 -3.68
N PRO A 29 12.23 -4.98 -2.66
CA PRO A 29 10.90 -4.36 -2.65
C PRO A 29 10.94 -2.81 -2.66
N PRO A 30 9.87 -2.14 -3.12
CA PRO A 30 9.80 -0.68 -3.08
C PRO A 30 9.84 -0.18 -1.63
N ALA A 31 10.60 0.89 -1.40
CA ALA A 31 10.75 1.45 -0.07
C ALA A 31 9.41 2.03 0.44
N TYR A 32 9.08 1.79 1.71
CA TYR A 32 7.89 2.37 2.35
C TYR A 32 7.80 3.89 2.16
N LYS A 33 8.93 4.60 2.27
CA LYS A 33 8.99 6.05 2.05
C LYS A 33 8.49 6.46 0.67
N LEU A 34 8.87 5.71 -0.37
CA LEU A 34 8.47 5.98 -1.75
C LEU A 34 6.96 5.77 -1.93
N VAL A 35 6.42 4.68 -1.38
CA VAL A 35 4.98 4.41 -1.39
C VAL A 35 4.20 5.49 -0.63
N CYS A 36 4.66 5.87 0.56
CA CYS A 36 4.06 6.95 1.35
C CYS A 36 4.05 8.30 0.61
N GLN A 37 5.13 8.61 -0.11
CA GLN A 37 5.20 9.79 -0.96
C GLN A 37 4.16 9.72 -2.08
N ARG A 38 4.09 8.59 -2.79
CA ARG A 38 3.13 8.39 -3.89
C ARG A 38 1.67 8.47 -3.42
N LEU A 39 1.36 7.89 -2.26
CA LEU A 39 0.05 8.00 -1.63
C LEU A 39 -0.29 9.46 -1.31
N THR A 40 0.69 10.24 -0.84
CA THR A 40 0.50 11.67 -0.54
C THR A 40 0.28 12.49 -1.83
N GLU A 41 1.03 12.22 -2.89
CA GLU A 41 0.87 12.86 -4.21
C GLU A 41 -0.52 12.59 -4.81
N LYS A 42 -1.06 11.39 -4.60
CA LYS A 42 -2.42 11.01 -5.02
C LYS A 42 -3.52 11.52 -4.09
N GLY A 43 -3.17 12.21 -3.00
CA GLY A 43 -4.12 12.68 -2.00
C GLY A 43 -4.76 11.57 -1.15
N ILE A 44 -4.21 10.35 -1.18
CA ILE A 44 -4.70 9.20 -0.43
C ILE A 44 -4.26 9.35 1.03
N LYS A 45 -5.25 9.37 1.92
CA LYS A 45 -5.06 9.53 3.36
C LYS A 45 -5.58 8.30 4.10
N THR A 46 -5.11 8.09 5.31
CA THR A 46 -5.64 7.09 6.23
C THR A 46 -7.14 7.34 6.48
N GLY A 47 -7.85 6.33 7.01
CA GLY A 47 -9.27 6.46 7.37
C GLY A 47 -9.58 7.60 8.37
N TYR A 48 -8.55 8.12 9.05
CA TYR A 48 -8.65 9.26 9.98
C TYR A 48 -8.20 10.60 9.35
N GLY A 49 -7.97 10.65 8.04
CA GLY A 49 -7.55 11.86 7.32
C GLY A 49 -6.08 12.26 7.50
N ARG A 50 -5.24 11.39 8.06
CA ARG A 50 -3.78 11.63 8.19
C ARG A 50 -3.01 11.06 6.99
N ARG A 51 -1.84 11.65 6.69
CA ARG A 51 -0.89 11.09 5.71
C ARG A 51 -0.38 9.72 6.17
N PHE A 52 0.03 8.89 5.22
CA PHE A 52 0.69 7.63 5.52
C PHE A 52 2.17 7.85 5.82
N ASP A 53 2.59 7.51 7.02
CA ASP A 53 3.99 7.27 7.37
C ASP A 53 4.32 5.75 7.27
N PRO A 54 5.62 5.37 7.16
CA PRO A 54 6.02 3.97 6.98
C PRO A 54 5.42 3.02 8.02
N THR A 55 5.36 3.46 9.27
CA THR A 55 4.81 2.68 10.40
C THR A 55 3.31 2.49 10.25
N THR A 56 2.57 3.56 9.94
CA THR A 56 1.13 3.51 9.74
C THR A 56 0.77 2.71 8.48
N LEU A 57 1.55 2.82 7.41
CA LEU A 57 1.39 2.00 6.21
C LEU A 57 1.61 0.52 6.51
N TYR A 58 2.67 0.16 7.25
CA TYR A 58 2.90 -1.21 7.68
C TYR A 58 1.75 -1.75 8.54
N ALA A 59 1.29 -0.99 9.53
CA ALA A 59 0.18 -1.38 10.39
C ALA A 59 -1.13 -1.53 9.60
N PHE A 60 -1.38 -0.65 8.63
CA PHE A 60 -2.53 -0.71 7.74
C PHE A 60 -2.52 -2.00 6.90
N LEU A 61 -1.36 -2.35 6.33
CA LEU A 61 -1.19 -3.56 5.55
C LEU A 61 -1.37 -4.82 6.40
N ARG A 62 -0.83 -4.86 7.63
CA ARG A 62 -1.06 -5.95 8.58
C ARG A 62 -2.52 -6.14 8.94
N ARG A 63 -3.25 -5.05 9.22
CA ARG A 63 -4.69 -5.11 9.48
C ARG A 63 -5.50 -5.59 8.26
N SER A 64 -4.96 -5.38 7.06
CA SER A 64 -5.55 -5.85 5.81
C SER A 64 -5.18 -7.31 5.47
N GLY A 65 -4.40 -7.99 6.32
CA GLY A 65 -4.01 -9.39 6.13
C GLY A 65 -2.66 -9.60 5.43
N TYR A 66 -1.89 -8.54 5.15
CA TYR A 66 -0.59 -8.65 4.48
C TYR A 66 0.57 -8.55 5.47
N SER A 67 1.67 -9.26 5.19
CA SER A 67 2.95 -9.12 5.91
C SER A 67 3.73 -7.85 5.54
N GLY A 68 3.04 -6.72 5.34
CA GLY A 68 3.59 -5.46 4.85
C GLY A 68 3.66 -5.39 3.31
N ILE A 69 4.47 -4.46 2.78
CA ILE A 69 4.65 -4.26 1.33
C ILE A 69 5.11 -5.55 0.65
N TRP A 70 5.99 -6.31 1.29
CA TRP A 70 6.49 -7.57 0.75
C TRP A 70 5.35 -8.57 0.50
N GLY A 71 4.43 -8.73 1.46
CA GLY A 71 3.25 -9.59 1.30
C GLY A 71 2.34 -9.14 0.15
N VAL A 72 2.12 -7.83 0.03
CA VAL A 72 1.35 -7.27 -1.11
C VAL A 72 2.04 -7.57 -2.45
N THR A 73 3.36 -7.43 -2.52
CA THR A 73 4.10 -7.72 -3.76
C THR A 73 4.16 -9.20 -4.12
N GLN A 74 4.11 -10.11 -3.13
CA GLN A 74 4.03 -11.55 -3.37
C GLN A 74 2.69 -11.92 -3.99
N GLU A 75 1.60 -11.31 -3.56
CA GLU A 75 0.26 -11.53 -4.16
C GLU A 75 0.23 -11.12 -5.65
N PHE A 76 0.96 -10.07 -6.02
CA PHE A 76 1.13 -9.68 -7.42
C PHE A 76 2.08 -10.59 -8.22
N ASN A 77 2.87 -11.43 -7.57
CA ASN A 77 3.76 -12.40 -8.20
C ASN A 77 3.17 -13.81 -8.24
N GLY A 78 2.31 -14.14 -7.26
CA GLY A 78 1.69 -15.43 -7.06
C GLY A 78 0.30 -15.58 -7.66
N ALA A 79 -0.19 -14.59 -8.42
CA ALA A 79 -1.30 -14.78 -9.34
C ALA A 79 -0.83 -15.66 -10.52
N THR A 80 -0.69 -16.96 -10.22
CA THR A 80 -0.49 -18.06 -11.16
C THR A 80 -1.73 -18.92 -11.10
#